data_AF-A0A6G1E7L1-F1
#
_entry.id   AF-A0A6G1E7L1-F1
#
_cell.length_a   1.000
_cell.length_b   1.000
_cell.length_c   1.000
_cell.angle_alpha   90.00
_cell.angle_beta   90.00
_cell.angle_gamma   90.00
#
_symmetry.space_group_name_H-M   'P 1'
#
loop_
_entity.id
_entity.type
_entity.pdbx_description
1 polymer ?
#
loop_
_entity_poly.entity_id
_entity_poly.type
_entity_poly.pdbx_seq_one_letter_code
_entity_poly.pdbx_strand_id
1 'polypeptide(L)'
;MAAPMLVGDAAAARARIQPALVMLGDASSDLSFAMSLMKGAELLALRGGSFDPLLPFHEIGQLGDEYLAEMDAGAKLRHAGEAAQEACASVDRCCGHLHAVLLLLGHTGLPDVDGVIEEERVAAVGELKAAKGRLKLGAGMVAGARQDVSGAN
;
A
#
# COMPACT_ATOMS: atom_id res chain seq x y z
N MET A 1 1.03 -12.22 -42.29
CA MET A 1 2.28 -12.65 -41.61
C MET A 1 2.65 -11.53 -40.67
N ALA A 2 2.50 -11.71 -39.36
CA ALA A 2 2.79 -10.66 -38.38
C ALA A 2 4.31 -10.60 -38.13
N ALA A 3 4.88 -9.40 -38.09
CA ALA A 3 6.30 -9.20 -37.91
C ALA A 3 6.67 -9.36 -36.42
N PRO A 4 7.82 -10.00 -36.10
CA PRO A 4 8.32 -10.05 -34.73
C PRO A 4 8.72 -8.64 -34.24
N MET A 5 8.64 -8.44 -32.93
CA MET A 5 8.97 -7.17 -32.29
C MET A 5 10.45 -6.82 -32.51
N LEU A 6 10.72 -5.63 -33.05
CA LEU A 6 12.10 -5.16 -33.30
C LEU A 6 12.83 -4.93 -31.97
N VAL A 7 14.12 -5.28 -31.91
CA VAL A 7 14.97 -5.10 -30.71
C VAL A 7 14.99 -3.65 -30.21
N GLY A 8 14.84 -2.67 -31.11
CA GLY A 8 14.72 -1.25 -30.74
C GLY A 8 13.43 -0.91 -29.99
N ASP A 9 12.32 -1.61 -30.27
CA ASP A 9 11.05 -1.41 -29.58
C ASP A 9 11.09 -1.97 -28.16
N ALA A 10 11.81 -3.09 -27.98
CA ALA A 10 12.01 -3.70 -26.66
C ALA A 10 12.74 -2.76 -25.70
N ALA A 11 13.78 -2.08 -26.18
CA ALA A 11 14.52 -1.09 -25.40
C ALA A 11 13.66 0.12 -25.04
N ALA A 12 12.86 0.62 -26.00
CA ALA A 12 11.93 1.72 -25.76
C ALA A 12 10.83 1.35 -24.75
N ALA A 13 10.29 0.14 -24.81
CA ALA A 13 9.33 -0.37 -23.84
C ALA A 13 9.94 -0.53 -22.43
N ARG A 14 11.19 -1.01 -22.33
CA ARG A 14 11.92 -1.03 -21.04
C ARG A 14 12.08 0.38 -20.45
N ALA A 15 12.43 1.36 -21.27
CA ALA A 15 12.52 2.75 -20.82
C ALA A 15 11.17 3.28 -20.31
N ARG A 16 10.05 2.86 -20.93
CA ARG A 16 8.69 3.25 -20.53
C ARG A 16 8.25 2.67 -19.18
N ILE A 17 8.73 1.49 -18.79
CA ILE A 17 8.36 0.85 -17.51
C ILE A 17 9.28 1.24 -16.34
N GLN A 18 10.49 1.75 -16.62
CA GLN A 18 11.46 2.12 -15.60
C GLN A 18 10.90 3.06 -14.51
N PRO A 19 10.11 4.11 -14.84
CA PRO A 19 9.51 4.97 -13.82
C PRO A 19 8.54 4.22 -12.89
N ALA A 20 7.79 3.25 -13.42
CA ALA A 20 6.87 2.45 -12.61
C ALA A 20 7.63 1.54 -11.64
N LEU A 21 8.76 0.96 -12.07
CA LEU A 21 9.64 0.16 -11.20
C LEU A 21 10.23 0.98 -10.05
N VAL A 22 10.67 2.21 -10.32
CA VAL A 22 11.17 3.11 -9.27
C VAL A 22 10.06 3.46 -8.28
N MET A 23 8.90 3.89 -8.78
CA MET A 23 7.75 4.23 -7.93
C MET A 23 7.25 3.04 -7.09
N LEU A 24 7.38 1.83 -7.61
CA LEU A 24 7.03 0.61 -6.89
C LEU A 24 7.95 0.36 -5.69
N GLY A 25 9.26 0.58 -5.87
CA GLY A 25 10.23 0.49 -4.79
C GLY A 25 9.93 1.48 -3.66
N ASP A 26 9.69 2.75 -4.01
CA ASP A 26 9.34 3.79 -3.05
C ASP A 26 8.02 3.45 -2.30
N ALA A 27 6.98 3.07 -3.04
CA ALA A 27 5.68 2.73 -2.46
C ALA A 27 5.75 1.53 -1.49
N SER A 28 6.55 0.51 -1.83
CA SER A 28 6.75 -0.67 -0.97
C SER A 28 7.48 -0.33 0.33
N SER A 29 8.48 0.56 0.26
CA SER A 29 9.19 1.06 1.44
C SER A 29 8.27 1.87 2.35
N ASP A 30 7.51 2.81 1.77
CA ASP A 30 6.53 3.63 2.49
C ASP A 30 5.46 2.78 3.18
N LEU A 31 4.97 1.74 2.51
CA LEU A 31 3.98 0.81 3.07
C LEU A 31 4.51 0.02 4.26
N SER A 32 5.72 -0.52 4.13
CA SER A 32 6.37 -1.28 5.21
C SER A 32 6.58 -0.40 6.44
N PHE A 33 6.97 0.85 6.23
CA PHE A 33 7.13 1.84 7.29
C PHE A 33 5.78 2.20 7.93
N ALA A 34 4.75 2.47 7.12
CA ALA A 34 3.40 2.80 7.61
C ALA A 34 2.78 1.66 8.45
N MET A 35 2.86 0.42 7.98
CA MET A 35 2.37 -0.74 8.74
C MET A 35 3.09 -0.92 10.07
N SER A 36 4.41 -0.73 10.09
CA SER A 36 5.21 -0.83 11.32
C SER A 36 4.80 0.23 12.35
N LEU A 37 4.60 1.47 11.90
CA LEU A 37 4.12 2.55 12.77
C LEU A 37 2.71 2.29 13.32
N MET A 38 1.80 1.80 12.48
CA MET A 38 0.43 1.47 12.89
C MET A 38 0.43 0.36 13.95
N LYS A 39 1.23 -0.70 13.76
CA LYS A 39 1.33 -1.78 14.74
C LYS A 39 1.97 -1.30 16.05
N GLY A 40 2.96 -0.43 15.96
CA GLY A 40 3.54 0.23 17.14
C GLY A 40 2.52 1.07 17.90
N ALA A 41 1.69 1.84 17.20
CA ALA A 41 0.64 2.66 17.81
C ALA A 41 -0.45 1.82 18.48
N GLU A 42 -0.88 0.72 17.86
CA GLU A 42 -1.83 -0.23 18.46
C GLU A 42 -1.27 -0.83 19.76
N LEU A 43 -0.02 -1.31 19.74
CA LEU A 43 0.63 -1.88 20.94
C LEU A 43 0.77 -0.85 22.07
N LEU A 44 1.04 0.42 21.73
CA LEU A 44 1.11 1.51 22.71
C LEU A 44 -0.27 1.85 23.29
N ALA A 45 -1.32 1.89 22.47
CA ALA A 45 -2.69 2.13 22.94
C ALA A 45 -3.16 1.03 23.91
N LEU A 46 -2.90 -0.25 23.59
CA LEU A 46 -3.24 -1.38 24.44
C LEU A 46 -2.47 -1.38 25.78
N ARG A 47 -1.21 -0.89 25.78
CA ARG A 47 -0.42 -0.73 27.01
C ARG A 47 -0.81 0.51 27.81
N GLY A 48 -1.17 1.61 27.16
CA GLY A 48 -1.54 2.87 27.80
C GLY A 48 -2.89 2.84 28.50
N GLY A 49 -3.84 2.06 28.00
CA GLY A 49 -5.14 1.85 28.65
C GLY A 49 -5.08 0.97 29.90
N SER A 50 -4.04 0.15 30.08
CA SER A 50 -3.94 -0.75 31.22
C SER A 50 -3.33 -0.06 32.44
N PHE A 51 -4.14 0.17 33.48
CA PHE A 51 -3.64 0.64 34.78
C PHE A 51 -2.85 -0.45 35.54
N ASP A 52 -2.96 -1.72 35.10
CA ASP A 52 -2.28 -2.88 35.70
C ASP A 52 -1.37 -3.58 34.66
N PRO A 53 -0.05 -3.67 34.89
CA PRO A 53 0.88 -4.41 34.02
C PRO A 53 0.55 -5.89 33.81
N LEU A 54 -0.33 -6.47 34.64
CA LEU A 54 -0.73 -7.89 34.60
C LEU A 54 -2.08 -8.14 33.90
N LEU A 55 -2.84 -7.10 33.56
CA LEU A 55 -4.15 -7.18 32.89
C LEU A 55 -4.22 -6.26 31.65
N PRO A 56 -3.36 -6.46 30.64
CA PRO A 56 -3.42 -5.66 29.42
C PRO A 56 -4.77 -5.84 28.72
N PHE A 57 -5.39 -4.73 28.32
CA PHE A 57 -6.52 -4.79 27.39
C PHE A 57 -6.06 -5.48 26.11
N HIS A 58 -6.81 -6.49 25.67
CA HIS A 58 -6.47 -7.27 24.48
C HIS A 58 -7.05 -6.62 23.21
N GLU A 59 -8.08 -5.80 23.35
CA GLU A 59 -8.72 -5.06 22.27
C GLU A 59 -9.20 -3.68 22.74
N ILE A 60 -9.18 -2.69 21.84
CA ILE A 60 -9.59 -1.31 22.12
C ILE A 60 -11.09 -1.22 22.49
N GLY A 61 -11.92 -2.17 22.05
CA GLY A 61 -13.35 -2.23 22.40
C GLY A 61 -13.65 -2.63 23.83
N GLN A 62 -12.63 -2.89 24.65
CA GLN A 62 -12.77 -3.23 26.08
C GLN A 62 -12.63 -2.01 27.01
N LEU A 63 -12.37 -0.83 26.45
CA LEU A 63 -12.28 0.43 27.21
C LEU A 63 -13.69 0.95 27.57
N GLY A 64 -13.83 1.57 28.74
CA GLY A 64 -15.10 2.18 29.19
C GLY A 64 -15.40 3.53 28.52
N ASP A 65 -16.60 4.07 28.73
CA ASP A 65 -17.07 5.34 28.12
C ASP A 65 -16.20 6.56 28.46
N GLU A 66 -15.39 6.51 29.52
CA GLU A 66 -14.39 7.55 29.80
C GLU A 66 -13.25 7.62 28.76
N TYR A 67 -13.10 6.61 27.89
CA TYR A 67 -12.04 6.49 26.87
C TYR A 67 -12.57 6.59 25.43
N LEU A 68 -13.70 7.28 25.22
CA LEU A 68 -14.32 7.40 23.90
C LEU A 68 -13.36 7.98 22.84
N ALA A 69 -12.51 8.94 23.21
CA ALA A 69 -11.52 9.52 22.30
C ALA A 69 -10.45 8.49 21.87
N GLU A 70 -10.00 7.65 22.79
CA GLU A 70 -9.06 6.55 22.55
C GLU A 70 -9.70 5.43 21.72
N MET A 71 -10.98 5.14 21.95
CA MET A 71 -11.75 4.19 21.14
C MET A 71 -11.90 4.66 19.70
N ASP A 72 -12.26 5.93 19.49
CA ASP A 72 -12.38 6.54 18.16
C ASP A 72 -11.02 6.60 17.45
N ALA A 73 -9.96 6.98 18.16
CA ALA A 73 -8.60 6.96 17.64
C ALA A 73 -8.19 5.55 17.23
N GLY A 74 -8.50 4.55 18.05
CA GLY A 74 -8.25 3.14 17.77
C GLY A 74 -8.99 2.62 16.55
N ALA A 75 -10.26 2.98 16.38
CA ALA A 75 -11.04 2.62 15.19
C ALA A 75 -10.42 3.24 13.91
N LYS A 76 -10.01 4.51 13.97
CA LYS A 76 -9.31 5.18 12.86
C LYS A 76 -7.98 4.51 12.54
N LEU A 77 -7.19 4.13 13.54
CA LEU A 77 -5.93 3.41 13.33
C LEU A 77 -6.15 2.03 12.69
N ARG A 78 -7.22 1.32 13.09
CA ARG A 78 -7.59 0.03 12.47
C ARG A 78 -7.92 0.19 10.99
N HIS A 79 -8.77 1.16 10.65
CA HIS A 79 -9.09 1.45 9.25
C HIS A 79 -7.87 1.91 8.45
N ALA A 80 -6.95 2.63 9.08
CA ALA A 80 -5.68 2.99 8.45
C ALA A 80 -4.85 1.75 8.11
N GLY A 81 -4.85 0.75 9.00
CA GLY A 81 -4.23 -0.56 8.78
C GLY A 81 -4.88 -1.34 7.62
N GLU A 82 -6.20 -1.36 7.54
CA GLU A 82 -6.94 -1.95 6.41
C GLU A 82 -6.56 -1.28 5.08
N ALA A 83 -6.52 0.07 5.06
CA ALA A 83 -6.09 0.83 3.89
C ALA A 83 -4.65 0.51 3.48
N ALA A 84 -3.74 0.31 4.44
CA ALA A 84 -2.36 -0.09 4.18
C ALA A 84 -2.29 -1.52 3.58
N GLN A 85 -3.06 -2.47 4.10
CA GLN A 85 -3.13 -3.84 3.55
C GLN A 85 -3.64 -3.85 2.11
N GLU A 86 -4.70 -3.10 1.82
CA GLU A 86 -5.20 -2.98 0.46
C GLU A 86 -4.20 -2.28 -0.48
N ALA A 87 -3.41 -1.34 0.04
CA ALA A 87 -2.35 -0.70 -0.72
C ALA A 87 -1.21 -1.68 -1.04
N CYS A 88 -0.84 -2.57 -0.12
CA CYS A 88 0.06 -3.70 -0.38
C CYS A 88 -0.48 -4.62 -1.47
N ALA A 89 -1.77 -4.99 -1.40
CA ALA A 89 -2.38 -5.83 -2.43
C ALA A 89 -2.32 -5.18 -3.83
N SER A 90 -2.50 -3.86 -3.93
CA SER A 90 -2.31 -3.13 -5.19
C SER A 90 -0.84 -3.12 -5.65
N VAL A 91 0.11 -2.95 -4.73
CA VAL A 91 1.55 -3.06 -5.04
C VAL A 91 1.89 -4.46 -5.60
N ASP A 92 1.36 -5.52 -5.00
CA ASP A 92 1.58 -6.89 -5.47
C ASP A 92 1.02 -7.12 -6.88
N ARG A 93 -0.19 -6.59 -7.18
CA ARG A 93 -0.75 -6.64 -8.54
C ARG A 93 0.11 -5.85 -9.53
N CYS A 94 0.58 -4.67 -9.15
CA CYS A 94 1.51 -3.89 -9.97
C CYS A 94 2.78 -4.68 -10.29
N CYS A 95 3.38 -5.34 -9.30
CA CYS A 95 4.52 -6.24 -9.49
C CYS A 95 4.22 -7.32 -10.53
N GLY A 96 3.05 -7.96 -10.43
CA GLY A 96 2.58 -8.97 -11.38
C GLY A 96 2.53 -8.45 -12.81
N HIS A 97 1.90 -7.29 -13.02
CA HIS A 97 1.82 -6.66 -14.33
C HIS A 97 3.20 -6.28 -14.90
N LEU A 98 4.08 -5.68 -14.09
CA LEU A 98 5.43 -5.33 -14.54
C LEU A 98 6.27 -6.57 -14.84
N HIS A 99 6.10 -7.65 -14.07
CA HIS A 99 6.75 -8.93 -14.34
C HIS A 99 6.27 -9.52 -15.67
N ALA A 100 4.97 -9.46 -15.96
CA ALA A 100 4.42 -9.88 -17.26
C ALA A 100 5.03 -9.10 -18.43
N VAL A 101 5.13 -7.76 -18.31
CA VAL A 101 5.81 -6.94 -19.31
C VAL A 101 7.27 -7.36 -19.49
N LEU A 102 8.03 -7.55 -18.40
CA LEU A 102 9.43 -7.98 -18.48
C LEU A 102 9.59 -9.34 -19.15
N LEU A 103 8.70 -10.29 -18.89
CA LEU A 103 8.68 -11.59 -19.55
C LEU A 103 8.44 -11.45 -21.06
N LEU A 104 7.45 -10.66 -21.47
CA LEU A 104 7.15 -10.43 -22.88
C LEU A 104 8.33 -9.76 -23.60
N LEU A 105 8.94 -8.75 -22.97
CA LEU A 105 10.14 -8.08 -23.49
C LEU A 105 11.38 -8.98 -23.53
N GLY A 106 11.38 -10.09 -22.78
CA GLY A 106 12.42 -11.12 -22.83
C GLY A 106 12.29 -12.07 -24.03
N HIS A 107 11.13 -12.10 -24.69
CA HIS A 107 10.82 -13.05 -25.76
C HIS A 107 10.52 -12.31 -27.08
N THR A 108 11.56 -11.74 -27.69
CA THR A 108 11.47 -10.92 -28.91
C THR A 108 10.97 -11.65 -30.16
N GLY A 109 10.81 -12.98 -30.10
CA GLY A 109 10.25 -13.80 -31.18
C GLY A 109 8.72 -13.86 -31.20
N LEU A 110 8.04 -13.32 -30.17
CA LEU A 110 6.59 -13.32 -30.11
C LEU A 110 6.01 -12.21 -31.02
N PRO A 111 5.14 -12.55 -31.98
CA PRO A 111 4.45 -11.55 -32.78
C PRO A 111 3.33 -10.88 -31.97
N ASP A 112 3.05 -9.61 -32.26
CA ASP A 112 1.84 -8.88 -31.83
C ASP A 112 1.65 -8.74 -30.31
N VAL A 113 2.74 -8.66 -29.54
CA VAL A 113 2.70 -8.50 -28.07
C VAL A 113 2.70 -7.04 -27.60
N ASP A 114 2.86 -6.07 -28.50
CA ASP A 114 2.96 -4.65 -28.16
C ASP A 114 1.70 -4.12 -27.47
N GLY A 115 0.52 -4.55 -27.93
CA GLY A 115 -0.76 -4.19 -27.32
C GLY A 115 -0.86 -4.74 -25.88
N VAL A 116 -0.49 -6.00 -25.68
CA VAL A 116 -0.49 -6.64 -24.36
C VAL A 116 0.51 -5.95 -23.43
N ILE A 117 1.71 -5.62 -23.91
CA ILE A 117 2.71 -4.88 -23.13
C ILE A 117 2.15 -3.53 -22.65
N GLU A 118 1.44 -2.81 -23.52
CA GLU A 118 0.87 -1.51 -23.17
C GLU A 118 -0.32 -1.64 -22.20
N GLU A 119 -1.18 -2.65 -22.37
CA GLU A 119 -2.28 -2.95 -21.44
C GLU A 119 -1.75 -3.28 -20.03
N GLU A 120 -0.77 -4.18 -19.93
CA GLU A 120 -0.13 -4.53 -18.66
C GLU A 120 0.57 -3.32 -18.02
N ARG A 121 1.22 -2.48 -18.82
CA ARG A 121 1.83 -1.22 -18.35
C ARG A 121 0.79 -0.27 -17.76
N VAL A 122 -0.35 -0.09 -18.45
CA VAL A 122 -1.45 0.77 -17.98
C VAL A 122 -2.06 0.22 -16.70
N ALA A 123 -2.28 -1.09 -16.61
CA ALA A 123 -2.77 -1.76 -15.42
C ALA A 123 -1.80 -1.58 -14.23
N ALA A 124 -0.50 -1.78 -14.43
CA ALA A 124 0.53 -1.54 -13.42
C ALA A 124 0.49 -0.11 -12.87
N VAL A 125 0.35 0.89 -13.75
CA VAL A 125 0.22 2.30 -13.35
C VAL A 125 -1.09 2.56 -12.61
N GLY A 126 -2.19 1.92 -13.02
CA GLY A 126 -3.46 1.98 -12.32
C GLY A 126 -3.37 1.50 -10.88
N GLU A 127 -2.73 0.35 -10.68
CA GLU A 127 -2.51 -0.24 -9.36
C GLU A 127 -1.60 0.63 -8.47
N LEU A 128 -0.54 1.23 -9.02
CA LEU A 128 0.30 2.20 -8.27
C LEU A 128 -0.50 3.42 -7.82
N LYS A 129 -1.38 3.96 -8.68
CA LYS A 129 -2.26 5.08 -8.32
C LYS A 129 -3.22 4.68 -7.22
N ALA A 130 -3.78 3.47 -7.28
CA ALA A 130 -4.68 2.94 -6.27
C ALA A 130 -3.96 2.76 -4.91
N ALA A 131 -2.76 2.19 -4.91
CA ALA A 131 -1.92 2.07 -3.72
C ALA A 131 -1.63 3.44 -3.08
N LYS A 132 -1.23 4.43 -3.88
CA LYS A 132 -1.03 5.82 -3.41
C LYS A 132 -2.29 6.45 -2.83
N GLY A 133 -3.45 6.21 -3.44
CA GLY A 133 -4.73 6.72 -2.95
C GLY A 133 -5.06 6.18 -1.56
N ARG A 134 -4.86 4.88 -1.35
CA ARG A 134 -5.08 4.20 -0.07
C ARG A 134 -4.10 4.64 1.01
N LEU A 135 -2.82 4.81 0.66
CA LEU A 135 -1.82 5.37 1.57
C LEU A 135 -2.22 6.77 2.07
N LYS A 136 -2.72 7.64 1.18
CA LYS A 136 -3.22 8.96 1.58
C LYS A 136 -4.43 8.87 2.48
N LEU A 137 -5.36 7.96 2.20
CA LEU A 137 -6.53 7.72 3.04
C LEU A 137 -6.11 7.27 4.45
N GLY A 138 -5.24 6.26 4.54
CA GLY A 138 -4.70 5.77 5.81
C GLY A 138 -3.94 6.85 6.58
N ALA A 139 -3.13 7.67 5.91
CA ALA A 139 -2.45 8.81 6.53
C ALA A 139 -3.44 9.83 7.12
N GLY A 140 -4.56 10.09 6.43
CA GLY A 140 -5.65 10.94 6.93
C GLY A 140 -6.29 10.37 8.19
N MET A 141 -6.52 9.05 8.23
CA MET A 141 -7.05 8.36 9.40
C MET A 141 -6.09 8.42 10.60
N VAL A 142 -4.79 8.24 10.38
CA VAL A 142 -3.76 8.38 11.43
C VAL A 142 -3.71 9.82 11.96
N ALA A 143 -3.80 10.82 11.08
CA ALA A 143 -3.86 12.22 11.50
C ALA A 143 -5.11 12.51 12.34
N GLY A 144 -6.28 12.01 11.91
CA GLY A 144 -7.52 12.11 12.67
C GLY A 144 -7.44 11.44 14.03
N ALA A 145 -6.88 10.22 14.10
CA ALA A 145 -6.68 9.50 15.35
C ALA A 145 -5.82 10.32 16.34
N ARG A 146 -4.75 10.96 15.86
CA ARG A 146 -3.92 11.86 16.68
C ARG A 146 -4.69 13.07 17.19
N GLN A 147 -5.60 13.62 16.40
CA GLN A 147 -6.40 14.78 16.80
C GLN A 147 -7.34 14.43 17.94
N ASP A 148 -8.01 13.28 17.87
CA ASP A 148 -8.97 12.85 18.90
C ASP A 148 -8.33 12.78 20.28
N VAL A 149 -7.18 12.12 20.40
CA VAL A 149 -6.45 12.03 21.68
C VAL A 149 -5.76 13.33 22.09
N SER A 150 -5.46 14.24 21.16
CA SER A 150 -4.89 15.56 21.52
C SER A 150 -5.93 16.55 22.05
N GLY A 151 -7.21 16.35 21.71
CA GLY A 151 -8.34 17.17 22.17
C GLY A 151 -9.00 16.65 23.46
N ALA A 152 -8.64 15.44 23.89
CA ALA A 152 -9.07 14.85 25.15
C ALA A 152 -8.19 15.37 26.30
N ASN A 153 -8.49 16.56 26.81
CA ASN A 153 -8.02 17.08 28.09
C ASN A 153 -9.12 17.91 28.75
#